data_AF-A0A2W6TSF6-F1
#
_entry.id   AF-A0A2W6TSF6-F1
#
_cell.length_a   1.000
_cell.length_b   1.000
_cell.length_c   1.000
_cell.angle_alpha   90.00
_cell.angle_beta   90.00
_cell.angle_gamma   90.00
#
_symmetry.space_group_name_H-M   'P 1'
#
loop_
_entity.id
_entity.type
_entity.pdbx_description
1 polymer ?
#
loop_
_entity_poly.entity_id
_entity_poly.type
_entity_poly.pdbx_seq_one_letter_code
_entity_poly.pdbx_strand_id
1 'polypeptide(L)'
;MESNFFSGSENLYKYLVTIGILMLVLTIYYPLKEKQELEILKINLKSELKVLNLEIKDNNKSVNELTKYVTQKNISESEKNKLFSEISQNQKANEIKQIKADGKLVEIKNRDKYINIYDNLFWAFIVTGSGFIVFGFFKWYNSKKVDDSKCEIEVELLKLKLEEERLRQNNSSIPESTTPPQNQSPTT
;
A
#
# COMPACT_ATOMS: atom_id res chain seq x y z
N MET A 1 21.23 4.96 -24.85
CA MET A 1 19.98 4.37 -25.41
C MET A 1 18.86 4.64 -24.43
N GLU A 2 18.40 5.89 -24.40
CA GLU A 2 17.33 6.35 -23.50
C GLU A 2 16.61 7.46 -24.25
N SER A 3 15.41 7.21 -24.79
CA SER A 3 14.49 8.29 -25.23
C SER A 3 13.14 7.84 -25.81
N ASN A 4 12.75 6.56 -25.78
CA ASN A 4 11.47 6.14 -26.39
C ASN A 4 10.36 5.67 -25.43
N PHE A 5 10.59 5.61 -24.11
CA PHE A 5 9.56 5.20 -23.15
C PHE A 5 8.49 6.29 -22.85
N PHE A 6 8.71 7.54 -23.30
CA PHE A 6 7.84 8.70 -23.03
C PHE A 6 7.16 9.31 -24.28
N SER A 7 7.23 8.67 -25.44
CA SER A 7 6.79 9.26 -26.72
C SER A 7 5.27 9.50 -26.85
N GLY A 8 4.46 9.19 -25.85
CA GLY A 8 3.02 9.49 -25.85
C GLY A 8 2.52 9.79 -24.44
N SER A 9 1.85 10.94 -24.28
CA SER A 9 1.19 11.33 -23.03
C SER A 9 0.23 10.24 -22.52
N GLU A 10 -0.38 9.47 -23.42
CA GLU A 10 -1.22 8.33 -23.10
C GLU A 10 -0.48 7.25 -22.30
N ASN A 11 0.76 6.93 -22.66
CA ASN A 11 1.53 5.87 -22.00
C ASN A 11 1.90 6.28 -20.57
N LEU A 12 2.24 7.56 -20.37
CA LEU A 12 2.54 8.12 -19.05
C LEU A 12 1.37 7.96 -18.07
N TYR A 13 0.14 8.26 -18.51
CA TYR A 13 -1.03 8.15 -17.63
C TYR A 13 -1.41 6.69 -17.33
N LYS A 14 -1.23 5.76 -18.28
CA LYS A 14 -1.38 4.31 -18.03
C LYS A 14 -0.39 3.80 -16.99
N TYR A 15 0.87 4.25 -17.05
CA TYR A 15 1.89 3.95 -16.02
C TYR A 15 1.54 4.54 -14.66
N LEU A 16 0.99 5.75 -14.63
CA LEU A 16 0.56 6.40 -13.38
C LEU A 16 -0.58 5.63 -12.69
N VAL A 17 -1.53 5.10 -13.46
CA VAL A 17 -2.62 4.27 -12.92
C VAL A 17 -2.09 2.92 -12.43
N THR A 18 -1.21 2.26 -13.20
CA THR A 18 -0.65 0.96 -12.81
C THR A 18 0.27 1.05 -11.59
N ILE A 19 1.09 2.11 -11.45
CA ILE A 19 1.89 2.31 -10.24
C ILE A 19 1.01 2.64 -9.03
N GLY A 20 -0.10 3.37 -9.21
CA GLY A 20 -1.09 3.64 -8.16
C GLY A 20 -1.76 2.36 -7.67
N ILE A 21 -2.16 1.47 -8.57
CA ILE A 21 -2.71 0.14 -8.24
C ILE A 21 -1.65 -0.71 -7.53
N LEU A 22 -0.41 -0.74 -8.03
CA LEU A 22 0.67 -1.51 -7.42
C LEU A 22 0.97 -1.02 -6.00
N MET A 23 0.99 0.29 -5.77
CA MET A 23 1.10 0.86 -4.43
C MET A 23 -0.02 0.36 -3.53
N LEU A 24 -1.29 0.40 -3.97
CA LEU A 24 -2.40 -0.10 -3.16
C LEU A 24 -2.24 -1.60 -2.83
N VAL A 25 -1.88 -2.43 -3.80
CA VAL A 25 -1.71 -3.88 -3.58
C VAL A 25 -0.60 -4.16 -2.58
N LEU A 26 0.57 -3.54 -2.74
CA LEU A 26 1.70 -3.74 -1.83
C LEU A 26 1.37 -3.22 -0.42
N THR A 27 0.68 -2.08 -0.34
CA THR A 27 0.34 -1.48 0.95
C THR A 27 -0.86 -2.14 1.63
N ILE A 28 -1.69 -2.89 0.92
CA ILE A 28 -2.74 -3.68 1.55
C ILE A 28 -2.16 -5.03 1.98
N TYR A 29 -1.39 -5.70 1.12
CA TYR A 29 -0.96 -7.07 1.40
C TYR A 29 0.10 -7.15 2.51
N TYR A 30 1.15 -6.33 2.43
CA TYR A 30 2.31 -6.44 3.31
C TYR A 30 2.01 -6.04 4.77
N PRO A 31 1.48 -4.83 5.06
CA PRO A 31 1.28 -4.43 6.45
C PRO A 31 0.10 -5.15 7.09
N LEU A 32 -0.88 -5.65 6.32
CA LEU A 32 -2.00 -6.39 6.88
C LEU A 32 -1.54 -7.74 7.46
N LYS A 33 -0.66 -8.45 6.73
CA LYS A 33 -0.08 -9.71 7.22
C LYS A 33 0.78 -9.46 8.47
N GLU A 34 1.68 -8.48 8.41
CA GLU A 34 2.59 -8.18 9.53
C GLU A 34 1.82 -7.67 10.77
N LYS A 35 0.75 -6.88 10.56
CA LYS A 35 -0.16 -6.44 11.63
C LYS A 35 -0.89 -7.61 12.27
N GLN A 36 -1.40 -8.56 11.49
CA GLN A 36 -2.06 -9.76 12.02
C GLN A 36 -1.13 -10.60 12.89
N GLU A 37 0.12 -10.83 12.44
CA GLU A 37 1.12 -11.55 13.22
C GLU A 37 1.45 -10.83 14.53
N LEU A 38 1.61 -9.50 14.49
CA LEU A 38 1.83 -8.67 15.68
C LEU A 38 0.64 -8.70 16.65
N GLU A 39 -0.60 -8.66 16.14
CA GLU A 39 -1.82 -8.73 16.95
C GLU A 39 -1.98 -10.10 17.62
N ILE A 40 -1.74 -11.19 16.91
CA ILE A 40 -1.77 -12.55 17.47
C ILE A 40 -0.74 -12.66 18.60
N LEU A 41 0.48 -12.17 18.36
CA LEU A 41 1.55 -12.21 19.36
C LEU A 41 1.21 -11.34 20.58
N LYS A 42 0.60 -10.17 20.37
CA LYS A 42 0.08 -9.32 21.45
C LYS A 42 -0.99 -10.04 22.28
N ILE A 43 -1.91 -10.74 21.64
CA ILE A 43 -2.97 -11.52 22.32
C ILE A 43 -2.34 -12.61 23.18
N ASN A 44 -1.38 -13.36 22.65
CA ASN A 44 -0.68 -14.41 23.38
C ASN A 44 0.04 -13.85 24.61
N LEU A 45 0.80 -12.76 24.45
CA LEU A 45 1.48 -12.11 25.57
C LEU A 45 0.51 -11.56 26.62
N LYS A 46 -0.64 -11.02 26.20
CA LYS A 46 -1.67 -10.54 27.12
C LYS A 46 -2.31 -11.69 27.90
N SER A 47 -2.52 -12.83 27.25
CA SER A 47 -2.98 -14.05 27.90
C SER A 47 -1.96 -14.54 28.94
N GLU A 48 -0.69 -14.65 28.55
CA GLU A 48 0.38 -15.05 29.46
C GLU A 48 0.54 -14.10 30.64
N LEU A 49 0.40 -12.79 30.42
CA LEU A 49 0.44 -11.78 31.48
C LEU A 49 -0.75 -11.95 32.43
N LYS A 50 -1.94 -12.29 31.92
CA LYS A 50 -3.12 -12.56 32.74
C LYS A 50 -2.92 -13.80 33.62
N VAL A 51 -2.38 -14.88 33.07
CA VAL A 51 -2.04 -16.10 33.82
C VAL A 51 -1.00 -15.79 34.89
N LEU A 52 0.07 -15.08 34.53
CA LEU A 52 1.14 -14.71 35.45
C LEU A 52 0.63 -13.83 36.61
N ASN A 53 -0.29 -12.91 36.33
CA ASN A 53 -0.88 -12.05 37.34
C ASN A 53 -1.80 -12.83 38.30
N LEU A 54 -2.54 -13.83 37.78
CA LEU A 54 -3.31 -14.75 38.63
C LEU A 54 -2.38 -15.58 39.53
N GLU A 55 -1.29 -16.13 39.00
CA GLU A 55 -0.31 -16.87 39.80
C GLU A 55 0.32 -16.01 40.91
N ILE A 56 0.68 -14.76 40.62
CA ILE A 56 1.22 -13.83 41.63
C ILE A 56 0.17 -13.58 42.72
N LYS A 57 -1.09 -13.37 42.33
CA LYS A 57 -2.20 -13.13 43.26
C LYS A 57 -2.44 -14.33 44.18
N ASP A 58 -2.46 -15.54 43.62
CA ASP A 58 -2.65 -16.77 44.39
C ASP A 58 -1.46 -17.03 45.32
N ASN A 59 -0.23 -16.87 44.83
CA ASN A 59 0.97 -16.98 45.67
C ASN A 59 0.97 -15.95 46.81
N ASN A 60 0.57 -14.70 46.56
CA ASN A 60 0.47 -13.68 47.60
C ASN A 60 -0.58 -14.02 48.65
N LYS A 61 -1.69 -14.66 48.25
CA LYS A 61 -2.70 -15.15 49.19
C LYS A 61 -2.12 -16.25 50.08
N SER A 62 -1.44 -17.23 49.49
CA SER A 62 -0.77 -18.32 50.22
C SER A 62 0.29 -17.79 51.19
N VAL A 63 1.13 -16.84 50.75
CA VAL A 63 2.13 -16.18 51.61
C VAL A 63 1.46 -15.46 52.78
N ASN A 64 0.36 -14.75 52.55
CA ASN A 64 -0.38 -14.06 53.62
C ASN A 64 -1.00 -15.05 54.63
N GLU A 65 -1.54 -16.17 54.15
CA GLU A 65 -2.07 -17.24 55.02
C GLU A 65 -0.97 -17.89 55.86
N LEU A 66 0.17 -18.22 55.26
CA LEU A 66 1.34 -18.75 55.96
C LEU A 66 1.90 -17.75 56.98
N THR A 67 1.98 -16.47 56.62
CA THR A 67 2.42 -15.40 57.53
C THR A 67 1.49 -15.28 58.73
N LYS A 68 0.17 -15.34 58.54
CA LYS A 68 -0.79 -15.33 59.65
C LYS A 68 -0.62 -16.55 60.55
N TYR A 69 -0.45 -17.74 59.95
CA TYR A 69 -0.23 -18.99 60.68
C TYR A 69 1.03 -18.93 61.57
N VAL A 70 2.13 -18.42 61.03
CA VAL A 70 3.41 -18.23 61.75
C VAL A 70 3.27 -17.22 62.90
N THR A 71 2.41 -16.22 62.75
CA THR A 71 2.22 -15.14 63.74
C THR A 71 1.27 -15.53 64.89
N GLN A 72 0.30 -16.41 64.65
CA GLN A 72 -0.77 -16.73 65.62
C GLN A 72 -0.55 -17.98 66.48
N LYS A 73 0.38 -18.89 66.15
CA LYS A 73 0.60 -20.14 66.90
C LYS A 73 1.89 -20.16 67.71
N ASN A 74 1.88 -20.90 68.82
CA ASN A 74 3.06 -21.41 69.53
C ASN A 74 3.76 -22.48 68.69
N ILE A 75 4.40 -22.05 67.61
CA ILE A 75 5.22 -22.90 66.74
C ILE A 75 6.65 -22.92 67.31
N SER A 76 7.31 -24.08 67.24
CA SER A 76 8.73 -24.22 67.54
C SER A 76 9.57 -23.19 66.77
N GLU A 77 10.57 -22.61 67.44
CA GLU A 77 11.48 -21.61 66.86
C GLU A 77 12.18 -22.12 65.57
N SER A 78 12.46 -23.43 65.51
CA SER A 78 13.09 -24.07 64.34
C SER A 78 12.14 -24.20 63.14
N GLU A 79 10.85 -24.47 63.39
CA GLU A 79 9.81 -24.49 62.35
C GLU A 79 9.47 -23.08 61.87
N LYS A 80 9.46 -22.11 62.79
CA LYS A 80 9.25 -20.69 62.48
C LYS A 80 10.29 -20.19 61.48
N ASN A 81 11.57 -20.49 61.71
CA ASN A 81 12.66 -20.10 60.83
C ASN A 81 12.58 -20.76 59.43
N LYS A 82 12.12 -22.01 59.34
CA LYS A 82 11.86 -22.68 58.05
C LYS A 82 10.71 -22.02 57.28
N LEU A 83 9.60 -21.71 57.96
CA LEU A 83 8.46 -21.06 57.31
C LEU A 83 8.79 -19.62 56.87
N PHE A 84 9.59 -18.88 57.64
CA PHE A 84 10.08 -17.56 57.23
C PHE A 84 11.01 -17.60 56.01
N SER A 85 11.88 -18.62 55.91
CA SER A 85 12.74 -18.76 54.73
C SER A 85 11.93 -19.12 53.48
N GLU A 86 10.90 -19.95 53.63
CA GLU A 86 9.95 -20.29 52.56
C GLU A 86 9.12 -19.07 52.10
N ILE A 87 8.62 -18.27 53.05
CA ILE A 87 7.94 -16.99 52.75
C ILE A 87 8.88 -16.06 51.97
N SER A 88 10.12 -15.89 52.42
CA SER A 88 11.09 -15.01 51.75
C SER A 88 11.45 -15.50 50.34
N GLN A 89 11.62 -16.81 50.15
CA GLN A 89 11.84 -17.39 48.81
C GLN A 89 10.64 -17.15 47.89
N ASN A 90 9.42 -17.36 48.38
CA ASN A 90 8.20 -17.15 47.61
C ASN A 90 7.99 -15.67 47.24
N GLN A 91 8.35 -14.74 48.14
CA GLN A 91 8.34 -13.30 47.85
C GLN A 91 9.34 -12.94 46.75
N LYS A 92 10.58 -13.41 46.83
CA LYS A 92 11.57 -13.21 45.77
C LYS A 92 11.12 -13.78 44.43
N ALA A 93 10.51 -14.98 44.45
CA ALA A 93 9.95 -15.58 43.25
C ALA A 93 8.81 -14.73 42.65
N ASN A 94 7.94 -14.15 43.49
CA ASN A 94 6.89 -13.24 43.05
C ASN A 94 7.43 -11.93 42.48
N GLU A 95 8.47 -11.34 43.07
CA GLU A 95 9.14 -10.16 42.53
C GLU A 95 9.72 -10.42 41.13
N ILE A 96 10.38 -11.57 40.93
CA ILE A 96 10.89 -11.98 39.61
C ILE A 96 9.74 -12.14 38.61
N LYS A 97 8.62 -12.75 39.01
CA LYS A 97 7.43 -12.87 38.17
C LYS A 97 6.84 -11.50 37.81
N GLN A 98 6.84 -10.55 38.74
CA GLN A 98 6.35 -9.20 38.52
C GLN A 98 7.25 -8.43 37.54
N ILE A 99 8.57 -8.52 37.68
CA ILE A 99 9.53 -7.95 36.72
C ILE A 99 9.33 -8.56 35.32
N LYS A 100 9.10 -9.88 35.22
CA LYS A 100 8.80 -10.54 33.95
C LYS A 100 7.47 -10.06 33.36
N ALA A 101 6.44 -9.81 34.18
CA ALA A 101 5.17 -9.26 33.74
C ALA A 101 5.34 -7.84 33.18
N ASP A 102 6.11 -7.00 33.86
CA ASP A 102 6.42 -5.64 33.41
C ASP A 102 7.20 -5.65 32.10
N GLY A 103 8.17 -6.56 31.94
CA GLY A 103 8.88 -6.78 30.69
C GLY A 103 7.94 -7.10 29.52
N LYS A 104 7.00 -8.03 29.73
CA LYS A 104 5.96 -8.37 28.72
C LYS A 104 5.04 -7.18 28.40
N LEU A 105 4.74 -6.34 29.39
CA LEU A 105 3.91 -5.15 29.20
C LEU A 105 4.62 -4.11 28.32
N VAL A 106 5.93 -3.89 28.53
CA VAL A 106 6.76 -3.04 27.66
C VAL A 106 6.79 -3.59 26.24
N GLU A 107 6.93 -4.90 26.09
CA GLU A 107 6.91 -5.58 24.78
C GLU A 107 5.58 -5.35 24.04
N ILE A 108 4.45 -5.49 24.74
CA ILE A 108 3.11 -5.19 24.21
C ILE A 108 3.00 -3.72 23.77
N LYS A 109 3.49 -2.78 24.60
CA LYS A 109 3.46 -1.33 24.26
C LYS A 109 4.29 -1.01 23.02
N ASN A 110 5.46 -1.63 22.86
CA ASN A 110 6.27 -1.44 21.67
C ASN A 110 5.56 -1.97 20.42
N ARG A 111 4.94 -3.15 20.50
CA ARG A 111 4.15 -3.69 19.38
C ARG A 111 2.96 -2.80 19.01
N ASP A 112 2.28 -2.22 19.98
CA ASP A 112 1.20 -1.26 19.72
C ASP A 112 1.67 -0.01 18.96
N LYS A 113 2.90 0.46 19.23
CA LYS A 113 3.47 1.56 18.43
C LYS A 113 3.68 1.15 16.99
N TYR A 114 4.25 -0.03 16.74
CA TYR A 114 4.46 -0.53 15.37
C TYR A 114 3.13 -0.70 14.64
N ILE A 115 2.13 -1.29 15.28
CA ILE A 115 0.77 -1.42 14.72
C ILE A 115 0.22 -0.05 14.31
N ASN A 116 0.34 0.98 15.17
CA ASN A 116 -0.10 2.34 14.83
C ASN A 116 0.66 2.97 13.67
N ILE A 117 1.98 2.72 13.56
CA ILE A 117 2.78 3.20 12.43
C ILE A 117 2.27 2.58 11.12
N TYR A 118 2.04 1.27 11.11
CA TYR A 118 1.49 0.57 9.95
C TYR A 118 0.09 1.06 9.58
N ASP A 119 -0.76 1.35 10.57
CA ASP A 119 -2.11 1.89 10.34
C ASP A 119 -2.06 3.28 9.69
N ASN A 120 -1.18 4.15 10.18
CA ASN A 120 -0.96 5.47 9.58
C ASN A 120 -0.38 5.37 8.16
N LEU A 121 0.60 4.48 7.94
CA LEU A 121 1.16 4.23 6.61
C LEU A 121 0.07 3.76 5.64
N PHE A 122 -0.76 2.81 6.07
CA PHE A 122 -1.86 2.27 5.29
C PHE A 122 -2.79 3.37 4.76
N TRP A 123 -3.23 4.27 5.65
CA TRP A 123 -4.08 5.40 5.25
C TRP A 123 -3.38 6.38 4.32
N ALA A 124 -2.09 6.69 4.56
CA ALA A 124 -1.31 7.57 3.70
C ALA A 124 -1.23 7.02 2.26
N PHE A 125 -0.86 5.73 2.12
CA PHE A 125 -0.75 5.08 0.82
C PHE A 125 -2.11 4.89 0.13
N ILE A 126 -3.19 4.65 0.86
CA ILE A 126 -4.54 4.60 0.28
C ILE A 126 -4.92 5.95 -0.33
N VAL A 127 -4.74 7.04 0.42
CA VAL A 127 -5.09 8.37 -0.05
C VAL A 127 -4.23 8.76 -1.26
N THR A 128 -2.92 8.55 -1.17
CA THR A 128 -1.99 8.88 -2.25
C THR A 128 -2.21 8.00 -3.49
N GLY A 129 -2.38 6.68 -3.31
CA GLY A 129 -2.62 5.74 -4.41
C GLY A 129 -3.95 6.01 -5.12
N SER A 130 -5.03 6.25 -4.37
CA SER A 130 -6.32 6.65 -4.94
C SER A 130 -6.21 7.96 -5.73
N GLY A 131 -5.47 8.94 -5.19
CA GLY A 131 -5.18 10.20 -5.88
C GLY A 131 -4.49 9.98 -7.24
N PHE A 132 -3.46 9.14 -7.29
CA PHE A 132 -2.76 8.81 -8.54
C PHE A 132 -3.68 8.12 -9.56
N ILE A 133 -4.55 7.22 -9.10
CA ILE A 133 -5.50 6.52 -9.97
C ILE A 133 -6.50 7.52 -10.56
N VAL A 134 -7.16 8.34 -9.74
CA VAL A 134 -8.16 9.32 -10.20
C VAL A 134 -7.53 10.35 -11.14
N PHE A 135 -6.36 10.89 -10.76
CA PHE A 135 -5.64 11.85 -11.60
C PHE A 135 -5.18 11.23 -12.92
N GLY A 136 -4.65 10.00 -12.87
CA GLY A 136 -4.22 9.24 -14.04
C GLY A 136 -5.39 9.00 -15.01
N PHE A 137 -6.55 8.56 -14.52
CA PHE A 137 -7.75 8.39 -15.34
C PHE A 137 -8.25 9.70 -15.94
N PHE A 138 -8.32 10.78 -15.14
CA PHE A 138 -8.79 12.08 -15.62
C PHE A 138 -7.90 12.63 -16.74
N LYS A 139 -6.58 12.53 -16.57
CA LYS A 139 -5.62 12.98 -17.59
C LYS A 139 -5.58 12.05 -18.80
N TRP A 140 -5.70 10.74 -18.60
CA TRP A 140 -5.79 9.78 -19.71
C TRP A 140 -7.02 10.06 -20.58
N TYR A 141 -8.19 10.26 -19.97
CA TYR A 141 -9.41 10.59 -20.69
C TYR A 141 -9.27 11.88 -21.51
N ASN A 142 -8.70 12.93 -20.91
CA ASN A 142 -8.46 14.19 -21.61
C ASN A 142 -7.43 14.06 -22.74
N SER A 143 -6.34 13.30 -22.54
CA SER A 143 -5.36 13.04 -23.61
C SER A 143 -6.01 12.30 -24.76
N LYS A 144 -6.81 11.28 -24.48
CA LYS A 144 -7.47 10.48 -25.51
C LYS A 144 -8.42 11.32 -26.34
N LYS A 145 -9.20 12.20 -25.71
CA LYS A 145 -10.07 13.15 -26.43
C LYS A 145 -9.28 14.06 -27.37
N VAL A 146 -8.11 14.54 -26.94
CA VAL A 146 -7.24 15.40 -27.77
C VAL A 146 -6.62 14.61 -28.93
N ASP A 147 -6.18 13.39 -28.67
CA ASP A 147 -5.60 12.52 -29.70
C ASP A 147 -6.65 12.08 -30.74
N ASP A 148 -7.88 11.79 -30.31
CA ASP A 148 -9.00 11.48 -31.20
C ASP A 148 -9.32 12.67 -32.12
N SER A 149 -9.36 13.90 -31.58
CA SER A 149 -9.57 15.12 -32.38
C SER A 149 -8.42 15.39 -33.36
N LYS A 150 -7.17 15.10 -32.99
CA LYS A 150 -6.04 15.22 -33.91
C LYS A 150 -6.11 14.20 -35.04
N CYS A 151 -6.51 12.97 -34.74
CA CYS A 151 -6.70 11.91 -35.72
C CYS A 151 -7.79 12.30 -36.73
N GLU A 152 -8.91 12.86 -36.27
CA GLU A 152 -9.98 13.36 -37.13
C GLU A 152 -9.49 14.44 -38.09
N ILE A 153 -8.75 15.43 -37.57
CA ILE A 153 -8.14 16.50 -38.38
C ILE A 153 -7.14 15.93 -39.39
N GLU A 154 -6.30 14.97 -39.00
CA GLU A 154 -5.32 14.35 -39.90
C GLU A 154 -6.00 13.56 -41.03
N VAL A 155 -7.09 12.86 -40.73
CA VAL A 155 -7.92 12.17 -41.73
C VAL A 155 -8.56 13.16 -42.69
N GLU A 156 -9.09 14.29 -42.22
CA GLU A 156 -9.64 15.35 -43.08
C GLU A 156 -8.57 15.96 -43.99
N LEU A 157 -7.39 16.23 -43.45
CA LEU A 157 -6.25 16.78 -44.20
C LEU A 157 -5.80 15.81 -45.31
N LEU A 158 -5.76 14.51 -45.02
CA LEU A 158 -5.44 13.48 -46.00
C LEU A 158 -6.51 13.36 -47.09
N LYS A 159 -7.81 13.46 -46.75
CA LYS A 159 -8.89 13.49 -47.73
C LYS A 159 -8.78 14.68 -48.67
N LEU A 160 -8.52 15.87 -48.13
CA LEU A 160 -8.34 17.10 -48.93
C LEU A 160 -7.12 16.98 -49.86
N LYS A 161 -6.00 16.43 -49.39
CA LYS A 161 -4.83 16.17 -50.24
C LYS A 161 -5.13 15.18 -51.37
N LEU A 162 -5.87 14.10 -51.08
CA LEU A 162 -6.29 13.13 -52.08
C LEU A 162 -7.21 13.75 -53.14
N GLU A 163 -8.12 14.63 -52.72
CA GLU A 163 -9.01 15.36 -53.61
C GLU A 163 -8.25 16.35 -54.50
N GLU A 164 -7.28 17.09 -53.93
CA GLU A 164 -6.38 17.96 -54.70
C GLU A 164 -5.60 17.15 -55.75
N GLU A 165 -5.03 15.99 -55.39
CA GLU A 165 -4.32 15.13 -56.33
C GLU A 165 -5.23 14.59 -57.45
N ARG A 166 -6.47 14.19 -57.13
CA ARG A 166 -7.46 13.75 -58.12
C ARG A 166 -7.83 14.88 -59.08
N LEU A 167 -8.06 16.09 -58.57
CA LEU A 167 -8.36 17.27 -59.40
C LEU A 167 -7.17 17.63 -60.29
N ARG A 168 -5.94 17.56 -59.78
CA ARG A 168 -4.71 17.75 -60.57
C ARG A 168 -4.57 16.71 -61.68
N GLN A 169 -4.83 15.44 -61.41
CA GLN A 169 -4.81 14.39 -62.43
C GLN A 169 -5.90 14.57 -63.49
N ASN A 170 -7.12 14.96 -63.08
CA ASN A 170 -8.24 15.15 -64.01
C ASN A 170 -8.02 16.36 -64.93
N ASN A 171 -7.46 17.46 -64.40
CA ASN A 171 -7.09 18.63 -65.21
C ASN A 171 -5.90 18.37 -66.14
N SER A 172 -5.02 17.41 -65.80
CA SER A 172 -3.89 17.02 -66.64
C SER A 172 -4.25 15.99 -67.73
N SER A 173 -5.51 15.50 -67.78
CA SER A 173 -5.97 14.46 -68.72
C SER A 173 -7.03 14.96 -69.73
N ILE A 174 -7.29 16.27 -69.81
CA ILE A 174 -8.03 16.88 -70.93
C ILE A 174 -7.05 17.09 -72.09
N PRO A 175 -7.17 16.39 -73.24
CA PRO A 175 -6.38 16.69 -74.42
C PRO A 175 -6.95 17.94 -75.10
N GLU A 176 -6.10 18.92 -75.39
CA GLU A 176 -6.37 19.91 -76.45
C GLU A 176 -6.57 19.14 -77.77
N SER A 177 -7.81 18.92 -78.18
CA SER A 177 -8.14 18.51 -79.55
C SER A 177 -9.19 19.44 -80.13
N THR A 178 -8.74 20.47 -80.85
CA THR A 178 -9.49 21.00 -81.99
C THR A 178 -8.53 21.66 -83.00
N THR A 179 -8.02 20.86 -83.93
CA THR A 179 -7.68 21.30 -85.29
C THR A 179 -8.41 20.34 -86.23
N PRO A 180 -9.19 20.82 -87.23
CA PRO A 180 -8.75 20.71 -88.64
C PRO A 180 -9.46 21.72 -89.61
N PRO A 181 -9.26 21.69 -90.95
CA PRO A 181 -8.06 21.40 -91.76
C PRO A 181 -7.75 22.46 -92.86
N GLN A 182 -6.55 22.33 -93.42
CA GLN A 182 -5.99 22.90 -94.67
C GLN A 182 -6.90 22.86 -95.92
N ASN A 183 -6.75 23.84 -96.83
CA ASN A 183 -6.39 23.51 -98.24
C ASN A 183 -5.80 24.69 -99.08
N GLN A 184 -4.57 24.45 -99.54
CA GLN A 184 -3.81 24.78 -100.78
C GLN A 184 -4.39 25.80 -101.82
N SER A 185 -3.70 26.92 -102.12
CA SER A 185 -2.73 27.19 -103.25
C SER A 185 -3.41 27.70 -104.56
N PRO A 186 -2.74 28.31 -105.59
CA PRO A 186 -1.31 28.60 -105.80
C PRO A 186 -0.93 30.02 -106.34
N THR A 187 0.38 30.31 -106.27
CA THR A 187 1.30 31.02 -107.20
C THR A 187 0.78 32.16 -108.11
N THR A 188 1.38 33.36 -108.04
CA THR A 188 2.51 33.81 -108.89
C THR A 188 3.20 35.01 -108.23
#